data_AF-A0A7C7KYI2-F1
#
_entry.id   AF-A0A7C7KYI2-F1
#
_cell.length_a   1.000
_cell.length_b   1.000
_cell.length_c   1.000
_cell.angle_alpha   90.00
_cell.angle_beta   90.00
_cell.angle_gamma   90.00
#
_symmetry.space_group_name_H-M   'P 1'
#
loop_
_entity.id
_entity.type
_entity.pdbx_description
1 polymer ?
#
loop_
_entity_poly.entity_id
_entity_poly.type
_entity_poly.pdbx_seq_one_letter_code
_entity_poly.pdbx_strand_id
1 'polypeptide(L)' 'MKPSPDYSFETAANARGFLRIAGVDEVGRGPLAGPVTAAAVVL' A
#
# COMPACT_ATOMS: atom_id res chain seq x y z
N MET A 1 15.50 14.97 -5.76
CA MET A 1 15.30 13.74 -6.56
C MET A 1 14.26 12.90 -5.82
N LYS A 2 13.15 12.51 -6.45
CA LYS A 2 12.14 11.68 -5.79
C LYS A 2 12.67 10.24 -5.75
N PRO A 3 12.63 9.53 -4.61
CA PRO A 3 13.07 8.14 -4.58
C PRO A 3 12.21 7.30 -5.52
N SER A 4 12.86 6.38 -6.24
CA SER A 4 12.14 5.36 -7.00
C SER A 4 11.43 4.40 -6.04
N PRO A 5 10.29 3.82 -6.42
CA PRO A 5 9.69 2.75 -5.65
C PRO A 5 10.68 1.59 -5.45
N ASP A 6 10.72 1.05 -4.24
CA ASP A 6 11.53 -0.13 -3.88
C ASP A 6 10.75 -1.04 -2.92
N TYR A 7 11.34 -2.21 -2.60
CA TYR A 7 10.75 -3.22 -1.73
C TYR A 7 11.31 -3.19 -0.30
N SER A 8 11.85 -2.06 0.16
CA SER A 8 12.55 -2.00 1.45
C SER A 8 11.64 -2.39 2.62
N PHE A 9 10.39 -1.96 2.61
CA PHE A 9 9.41 -2.27 3.66
C PHE A 9 8.95 -3.73 3.61
N GLU A 10 8.67 -4.25 2.41
CA GLU A 10 8.25 -5.63 2.18
C GLU A 10 9.37 -6.59 2.60
N THR A 11 10.61 -6.27 2.26
CA THR A 11 11.79 -7.04 2.66
C THR A 11 11.94 -7.07 4.18
N ALA A 12 11.76 -5.93 4.85
CA ALA A 12 11.80 -5.87 6.31
C ALA A 12 10.66 -6.67 6.96
N ALA A 13 9.46 -6.66 6.37
CA ALA A 13 8.33 -7.47 6.85
C ALA A 13 8.58 -8.98 6.65
N ASN A 14 9.09 -9.38 5.48
CA ASN A 14 9.49 -10.76 5.22
C ASN A 14 10.56 -11.25 6.21
N ALA A 15 11.57 -10.41 6.50
CA ALA A 15 12.60 -10.72 7.50
C ALA A 15 12.05 -10.91 8.92
N ARG A 16 10.88 -10.33 9.22
CA ARG A 16 10.14 -10.51 10.48
C ARG A 16 9.23 -11.76 10.46
N GLY A 17 9.21 -12.52 9.38
CA GLY A 17 8.44 -13.76 9.23
C GLY A 17 7.01 -13.58 8.72
N PHE A 18 6.63 -12.39 8.25
CA PHE A 18 5.32 -12.20 7.62
C PHE A 18 5.31 -12.84 6.23
N LEU A 19 4.27 -13.63 5.94
CA LEU A 19 4.19 -14.45 4.72
C LEU A 19 3.39 -13.80 3.58
N ARG A 20 2.55 -12.81 3.89
CA ARG A 20 1.69 -12.10 2.94
C ARG A 20 1.69 -10.64 3.31
N ILE A 21 2.11 -9.79 2.37
CA ILE A 21 2.24 -8.34 2.57
C ILE A 21 1.34 -7.68 1.54
N ALA A 22 0.41 -6.85 2.00
CA ALA A 22 -0.51 -6.14 1.13
C ALA A 22 -0.17 -4.65 1.12
N GLY A 23 -0.03 -4.08 -0.07
CA GLY A 23 -0.09 -2.63 -0.27
C GLY A 23 -1.54 -2.17 -0.22
N VAL A 24 -1.81 -1.05 0.46
CA VAL A 24 -3.15 -0.47 0.59
C VAL A 24 -3.12 0.99 0.18
N ASP A 25 -4.11 1.40 -0.61
CA ASP A 25 -4.30 2.81 -0.99
C ASP A 25 -5.79 3.12 -1.18
N GLU A 26 -6.14 4.39 -1.11
CA GLU A 26 -7.50 4.88 -1.28
C GLU A 26 -7.66 5.94 -2.38
N VAL A 27 -8.89 6.03 -2.89
CA VAL A 27 -9.33 7.10 -3.77
C VAL A 27 -10.66 7.66 -3.29
N GLY A 28 -10.91 8.93 -3.60
CA GLY A 28 -12.19 9.57 -3.30
C GLY A 28 -12.25 10.30 -1.95
N ARG A 29 -11.12 10.58 -1.28
CA ARG A 29 -11.11 11.39 -0.05
C ARG A 29 -11.36 12.89 -0.24
N GLY A 30 -11.19 13.39 -1.47
CA GLY A 30 -11.25 14.82 -1.81
C GLY A 30 -12.59 15.35 -2.36
N PRO A 31 -13.40 14.56 -3.10
CA PRO A 31 -14.71 15.00 -3.56
C PRO A 31 -15.67 15.40 -2.43
N LEU A 32 -16.66 16.26 -2.74
CA LEU A 32 -17.68 16.73 -1.79
C LEU A 32 -18.73 15.68 -1.41
N ALA A 33 -18.93 14.68 -2.27
CA ALA A 33 -19.87 13.57 -2.07
C ALA A 33 -19.43 12.36 -2.89
N GLY A 34 -19.91 11.18 -2.51
CA GLY A 34 -19.49 9.89 -3.06
C GLY A 34 -18.67 9.07 -2.05
N PRO A 35 -18.49 7.76 -2.29
CA PRO A 35 -17.75 6.92 -1.37
C PRO A 35 -16.24 7.16 -1.46
N VAL A 36 -15.54 6.85 -0.37
CA VAL A 36 -14.11 6.55 -0.41
C VAL A 36 -13.95 5.08 -0.71
N THR A 37 -13.13 4.74 -1.70
CA THR A 37 -12.83 3.36 -2.07
C THR A 37 -11.38 3.06 -1.76
N ALA A 38 -11.12 2.01 -1.00
CA ALA A 38 -9.77 1.51 -0.74
C ALA A 38 -9.58 0.13 -1.38
N ALA A 39 -8.34 -0.20 -1.73
CA ALA A 39 -7.97 -1.52 -2.25
C ALA A 39 -6.73 -2.05 -1.51
N ALA A 40 -6.64 -3.38 -1.42
CA ALA A 40 -5.48 -4.08 -0.87
C ALA A 40 -5.00 -5.12 -1.88
N VAL A 41 -3.70 -5.13 -2.17
CA VAL A 41 -3.09 -6.05 -3.14
C VAL A 41 -1.89 -6.75 -2.51
N VAL A 42 -1.89 -8.08 -2.55
CA VAL A 42 -0.73 -8.92 -2.25
C VAL A 42 -0.09 -9.32 -3.57
N LEU A 43 1.21 -9.06 -3.73
CA LEU A 43 2.02 -9.45 -4.90
C LEU A 43 2.77 -10.76 -4.65
#